data_AF-Q86QV1-F1
#
_entry.id   AF-Q86QV1-F1
#
_cell.length_a   1.000
_cell.length_b   1.000
_cell.length_c   1.000
_cell.angle_alpha   90.00
_cell.angle_beta   90.00
_cell.angle_gamma   90.00
#
_symmetry.space_group_name_H-M   'P 1'
#
loop_
_entity.id
_entity.type
_entity.pdbx_description
1 polymer ?
#
loop_
_entity_poly.entity_id
_entity_poly.type
_entity_poly.pdbx_seq_one_letter_code
_entity_poly.pdbx_strand_id
1 'polypeptide(L)' 'DRDSCVDKSRCQKYGPYGQCTDCCKKAGHTGGTCIYFKCKCGAESGR' A
#
# COMPACT_ATOMS: atom_id res chain seq x y z
N ASP A 1 -13.13 -3.92 -6.81
CA ASP A 1 -12.22 -4.52 -5.81
C ASP A 1 -11.04 -3.59 -5.57
N ARG A 2 -11.13 -2.64 -4.61
CA ARG A 2 -9.98 -1.80 -4.21
C ARG A 2 -9.33 -2.31 -2.91
N ASP A 3 -9.92 -3.35 -2.33
CA ASP A 3 -9.48 -3.99 -1.10
C ASP A 3 -8.36 -5.02 -1.36
N SER A 4 -8.11 -5.38 -2.62
CA SER A 4 -7.14 -6.42 -3.00
C SER A 4 -5.72 -6.15 -2.51
N CYS A 5 -5.35 -4.89 -2.27
CA CYS A 5 -4.03 -4.56 -1.73
C CYS A 5 -3.93 -4.83 -0.22
N VAL A 6 -5.04 -4.75 0.52
CA VAL A 6 -5.07 -4.93 1.98
C VAL A 6 -4.90 -6.39 2.35
N ASP A 7 -5.61 -7.29 1.67
CA ASP A 7 -5.59 -8.72 1.98
C ASP A 7 -4.34 -9.43 1.42
N LYS A 8 -3.81 -8.97 0.27
CA LYS A 8 -2.61 -9.58 -0.35
C LYS A 8 -1.28 -9.09 0.21
N SER A 9 -1.26 -7.97 0.91
CA SER A 9 -0.01 -7.42 1.44
C SER A 9 0.28 -8.01 2.81
N ARG A 10 1.31 -8.87 2.92
CA ARG A 10 1.94 -9.25 4.20
C ARG A 10 2.67 -8.04 4.80
N CYS A 11 1.91 -7.03 5.17
CA CYS A 11 2.41 -5.78 5.67
C CYS A 11 3.00 -5.95 7.07
N GLN A 12 4.17 -5.33 7.28
CA GLN A 12 4.72 -5.12 8.61
C GLN A 12 3.95 -4.04 9.39
N LYS A 13 4.24 -3.86 10.68
CA LYS A 13 3.56 -2.86 11.52
C LYS A 13 3.64 -1.46 10.90
N TYR A 14 4.82 -1.05 10.43
CA TYR A 14 5.01 0.19 9.69
C TYR A 14 6.09 0.04 8.63
N GLY A 15 6.01 0.84 7.56
CA GLY A 15 7.09 0.99 6.58
C GLY A 15 6.66 0.67 5.16
N PRO A 16 7.50 1.00 4.16
CA PRO A 16 7.21 0.69 2.77
C PRO A 16 7.21 -0.83 2.56
N TYR A 17 6.30 -1.32 1.73
CA TYR A 17 6.28 -2.70 1.31
C TYR A 17 6.05 -2.74 -0.19
N GLY A 18 7.04 -3.25 -0.94
CA GLY A 18 7.06 -3.15 -2.39
C GLY A 18 5.78 -3.64 -3.06
N GLN A 19 5.17 -4.73 -2.57
CA GLN A 19 3.90 -5.22 -3.10
C GLN A 19 2.72 -4.29 -2.78
N CYS A 20 2.67 -3.71 -1.58
CA CYS A 20 1.68 -2.69 -1.24
C CYS A 20 1.83 -1.49 -2.17
N THR A 21 3.06 -1.01 -2.34
CA THR A 21 3.37 0.12 -3.22
C THR A 21 2.99 -0.16 -4.67
N ASP A 22 3.38 -1.31 -5.23
CA ASP A 22 3.04 -1.73 -6.60
C ASP A 22 1.52 -1.90 -6.79
N CYS A 23 0.85 -2.51 -5.83
CA CYS A 23 -0.60 -2.69 -5.86
C CYS A 23 -1.33 -1.34 -5.85
N CYS A 24 -0.91 -0.41 -4.98
CA CYS A 24 -1.46 0.93 -4.94
C CYS A 24 -1.19 1.71 -6.23
N LYS A 25 0.00 1.56 -6.82
CA LYS A 25 0.33 2.13 -8.15
C LYS A 25 -0.59 1.60 -9.24
N LYS A 26 -0.82 0.29 -9.27
CA LYS A 26 -1.76 -0.35 -10.21
C LYS A 26 -3.20 0.09 -10.00
N ALA A 27 -3.57 0.41 -8.75
CA ALA A 27 -4.88 0.97 -8.43
C ALA A 27 -5.02 2.48 -8.76
N GLY A 28 -3.95 3.14 -9.21
CA GLY A 28 -3.95 4.56 -9.60
C GLY A 28 -3.50 5.54 -8.50
N HIS A 29 -2.94 5.04 -7.39
CA HIS A 29 -2.32 5.88 -6.35
C HIS A 29 -0.82 6.09 -6.61
N THR A 30 -0.20 7.14 -6.06
CA THR A 30 1.25 7.39 -6.19
C THR A 30 2.09 6.29 -5.53
N GLY A 31 1.56 5.68 -4.48
CA GLY A 31 2.18 4.59 -3.77
C GLY A 31 1.35 4.09 -2.59
N GLY A 32 1.95 3.19 -1.83
CA GLY A 32 1.33 2.57 -0.67
C GLY A 32 2.37 2.24 0.38
N THR A 33 1.97 2.33 1.64
CA THR A 33 2.80 2.03 2.80
C THR A 33 2.04 1.15 3.78
N CYS A 34 2.76 0.35 4.56
CA CYS A 34 2.15 -0.46 5.61
C CYS A 34 1.97 0.37 6.87
N ILE A 35 0.75 0.35 7.41
CA ILE A 35 0.39 1.00 8.67
C ILE A 35 -0.49 0.03 9.46
N TYR A 36 -0.06 -0.33 10.67
CA TYR A 36 -0.70 -1.34 11.53
C TYR A 36 -1.01 -2.65 10.79
N PHE A 37 0.00 -3.21 10.09
CA PHE A 37 -0.13 -4.46 9.33
C PHE A 37 -1.12 -4.41 8.15
N LYS A 38 -1.56 -3.21 7.75
CA LYS A 38 -2.45 -3.01 6.60
C LYS A 38 -1.77 -2.14 5.55
N CYS A 39 -1.91 -2.51 4.30
CA CYS A 39 -1.50 -1.66 3.19
C CYS A 39 -2.45 -0.47 3.09
N LYS A 40 -1.94 0.74 3.26
CA LYS A 40 -2.67 1.98 2.97
C LYS A 40 -2.10 2.62 1.71
N CYS A 41 -2.94 2.72 0.69
CA CYS A 41 -2.66 3.52 -0.50
C CYS A 41 -2.87 5.00 -0.18
N GLY A 42 -1.85 5.83 -0.41
CA GLY A 42 -1.90 7.27 -0.13
C GLY A 42 -1.39 8.08 -1.31
N ALA A 43 -1.93 9.27 -1.51
CA ALA A 43 -1.42 10.25 -2.47
C ALA A 43 -0.20 11.03 -1.95
N GLU A 44 0.21 10.80 -0.69
CA GLU A 44 1.19 11.65 0.02
C GLU A 44 2.55 10.99 0.27
N SER A 45 2.88 9.88 -0.41
CA SER A 45 4.22 9.28 -0.29
C SER A 45 5.23 9.79 -1.33
N GLY A 46 4.93 10.88 -2.05
CA GLY A 46 5.76 11.32 -3.18
C GLY A 46 5.55 12.77 -3.65
N ARG A 47 5.29 13.72 -2.74
CA ARG A 47 5.67 15.11 -2.97
C ARG A 47 6.97 15.38 -2.24
#